data_AF-A0A7L3N1C5-F1
#
_entry.id   AF-A0A7L3N1C5-F1
#
_cell.length_a   1.000
_cell.length_b   1.000
_cell.length_c   1.000
_cell.angle_alpha   90.00
_cell.angle_beta   90.00
_cell.angle_gamma   90.00
#
_symmetry.space_group_name_H-M   'P 1'
#
loop_
_entity.id
_entity.type
_entity.pdbx_description
1 polymer ?
#
loop_
_entity_poly.entity_id
_entity_poly.type
_entity_poly.pdbx_seq_one_letter_code
_entity_poly.pdbx_strand_id
1 'polypeptide(L)'
;EIRHKSSDYPHRVAKYPENRNRNRYRDVSPYDHSRVKLQNTENDYINASLVVIEEAQRYYILTQGPLPTTCCHFWLMVWQQQTKAVVMLNRIVEKDSVKCAQYWPTKEEEVMTFSETGFRVRLVSEDIKSYYTVHLLQLENINSGESRTIFHFHYTTWPDFGVPESPASFLNFLFKVRESGSLSPEHGPAVVHCSAGIGRSGTFSLVDTCLVLMEKKDPFSVDIKKVLLDMRKYRMGLIQTPDQLRFSYMAVIEGAKFIMGDSTIQKRWKELSKEDQAPSSEQSPPHPTKITTEKYNGNSIGLENKDQMEKNNTDLSTKVQDITDENIESAVRKRLREDRKANTAQKLQQMKQKLNETERKRKRWLYWKPILTKIGFGTLILVGAFSCWKIYFQEHSL
;
A
#
# COMPACT_ATOMS: atom_id res chain seq x y z
N GLU A 1 18.19 13.76 5.70
CA GLU A 1 18.48 14.74 4.62
C GLU A 1 17.33 14.93 3.64
N ILE A 2 16.89 13.91 2.86
CA ILE A 2 15.84 14.05 1.82
C ILE A 2 14.55 14.69 2.33
N ARG A 3 14.06 14.30 3.52
CA ARG A 3 12.86 14.88 4.13
C ARG A 3 12.99 16.40 4.35
N HIS A 4 14.17 16.89 4.72
CA HIS A 4 14.42 18.33 4.95
C HIS A 4 14.60 19.11 3.65
N LYS A 5 15.10 18.44 2.60
CA LYS A 5 15.27 19.03 1.26
C LYS A 5 14.01 18.97 0.40
N SER A 6 12.96 18.29 0.86
CA SER A 6 11.71 18.15 0.11
C SER A 6 10.97 19.48 0.10
N SER A 7 10.52 19.90 -1.08
CA SER A 7 9.64 21.06 -1.21
C SER A 7 8.30 20.78 -0.52
N ASP A 8 7.77 21.80 0.14
CA ASP A 8 6.41 21.81 0.67
C ASP A 8 5.58 22.80 -0.14
N TYR A 9 4.46 22.33 -0.68
CA TYR A 9 3.57 23.13 -1.52
C TYR A 9 2.17 23.19 -0.89
N PRO A 10 1.36 24.21 -1.22
CA PRO A 10 -0.01 24.30 -0.75
C PRO A 10 -0.84 23.07 -1.10
N HIS A 11 -1.68 22.63 -0.17
CA HIS A 11 -2.64 21.53 -0.31
C HIS A 11 -3.96 21.92 0.36
N ARG A 12 -4.41 23.15 0.11
CA ARG A 12 -5.55 23.81 0.77
C ARG A 12 -6.86 23.09 0.46
N VAL A 13 -7.07 22.69 -0.80
CA VAL A 13 -8.32 22.03 -1.22
C VAL A 13 -8.55 20.73 -0.45
N ALA A 14 -7.46 19.98 -0.21
CA ALA A 14 -7.52 18.74 0.56
C ALA A 14 -7.93 18.94 2.03
N LYS A 15 -7.79 20.16 2.56
CA LYS A 15 -8.12 20.50 3.96
C LYS A 15 -9.51 21.13 4.12
N TYR A 16 -10.24 21.38 3.04
CA TYR A 16 -11.61 21.88 3.15
C TYR A 16 -12.51 20.91 3.92
N PRO A 17 -13.44 21.41 4.77
CA PRO A 17 -14.30 20.56 5.60
C PRO A 17 -15.04 19.46 4.83
N GLU A 18 -15.57 19.79 3.65
CA GLU A 18 -16.30 18.89 2.74
C GLU A 18 -15.43 17.77 2.17
N ASN A 19 -14.10 17.94 2.15
CA ASN A 19 -13.15 16.94 1.65
C ASN A 19 -12.59 16.04 2.75
N ARG A 20 -12.96 16.28 4.02
CA ARG A 20 -12.44 15.51 5.15
C ARG A 20 -12.73 14.01 5.04
N ASN A 21 -13.90 13.64 4.54
CA ASN A 21 -14.34 12.25 4.35
C ASN A 21 -13.79 11.60 3.06
N ARG A 22 -13.13 12.36 2.18
CA ARG A 22 -12.44 11.88 0.98
C ARG A 22 -10.96 11.54 1.23
N ASN A 23 -10.47 11.82 2.44
CA ASN A 23 -9.09 11.60 2.85
C ASN A 23 -8.99 10.44 3.84
N ARG A 24 -8.21 9.39 3.49
CA ARG A 24 -7.97 8.25 4.38
C ARG A 24 -7.10 8.65 5.58
N TYR A 25 -6.10 9.49 5.36
CA TYR A 25 -5.15 9.94 6.36
C TYR A 25 -5.13 11.48 6.41
N ARG A 26 -5.15 12.05 7.63
CA ARG A 26 -5.19 13.50 7.84
C ARG A 26 -3.88 14.19 7.42
N ASP A 27 -2.77 13.48 7.53
CA ASP A 27 -1.40 13.91 7.30
C ASP A 27 -0.88 13.60 5.89
N VAL A 28 -1.71 13.04 5.01
CA VAL A 28 -1.35 12.75 3.61
C VAL A 28 -2.35 13.42 2.68
N SER A 29 -1.92 14.43 1.94
CA SER A 29 -2.76 15.22 1.05
C SER A 29 -2.06 15.48 -0.29
N PRO A 30 -2.79 15.55 -1.41
CA PRO A 30 -2.20 15.98 -2.68
C PRO A 30 -1.93 17.49 -2.64
N TYR A 31 -0.86 17.95 -3.28
CA TYR A 31 -0.65 19.38 -3.48
C TYR A 31 -1.65 19.96 -4.49
N ASP A 32 -2.03 21.22 -4.31
CA ASP A 32 -3.08 21.86 -5.12
C ASP A 32 -2.70 21.96 -6.60
N HIS A 33 -1.41 22.15 -6.90
CA HIS A 33 -0.90 22.31 -8.27
C HIS A 33 -0.82 20.98 -9.04
N SER A 34 -0.75 19.85 -8.35
CA SER A 34 -0.57 18.52 -8.95
C SER A 34 -1.73 17.57 -8.70
N ARG A 35 -2.74 17.98 -7.92
CA ARG A 35 -3.91 17.14 -7.64
C ARG A 35 -4.66 16.81 -8.93
N VAL A 36 -5.14 15.58 -9.04
CA VAL A 36 -6.10 15.23 -10.09
C VAL A 36 -7.44 15.88 -9.74
N LYS A 37 -8.11 16.44 -10.75
CA LYS A 37 -9.42 17.08 -10.62
C LYS A 37 -10.45 16.25 -11.36
N LEU A 38 -11.49 15.82 -10.65
CA LEU A 38 -12.62 15.11 -11.26
C LEU A 38 -13.48 16.10 -12.04
N GLN A 39 -13.83 15.75 -13.27
CA GLN A 39 -14.78 16.52 -14.08
C GLN A 39 -16.20 15.97 -13.90
N ASN A 40 -17.21 16.78 -14.22
CA ASN A 40 -18.63 16.39 -14.17
C ASN A 40 -19.10 15.87 -12.79
N THR A 41 -18.58 16.47 -11.72
CA THR A 41 -19.00 16.21 -10.33
C THR A 41 -19.13 17.55 -9.60
N GLU A 42 -20.00 17.64 -8.59
CA GLU A 42 -20.15 18.85 -7.76
C GLU A 42 -18.87 19.19 -7.00
N ASN A 43 -18.10 18.16 -6.63
CA ASN A 43 -16.85 18.31 -5.90
C ASN A 43 -15.72 17.57 -6.64
N ASP A 44 -14.82 18.36 -7.24
CA ASP A 44 -13.71 17.90 -8.08
C ASP A 44 -12.58 17.16 -7.32
N TYR A 45 -12.70 17.04 -5.99
CA TYR A 45 -11.61 16.56 -5.14
C TYR A 45 -11.53 15.03 -5.10
N ILE A 46 -10.32 14.53 -5.35
CA ILE A 46 -9.86 13.18 -5.02
C ILE A 46 -8.43 13.26 -4.47
N ASN A 47 -8.07 12.43 -3.47
CA ASN A 47 -6.70 12.39 -2.95
C ASN A 47 -5.77 11.62 -3.90
N ALA A 48 -5.45 12.26 -5.02
CA ALA A 48 -4.57 11.75 -6.06
C ALA A 48 -3.68 12.87 -6.60
N SER A 49 -2.44 12.55 -6.97
CA SER A 49 -1.48 13.50 -7.53
C SER A 49 -0.94 12.97 -8.85
N LEU A 50 -0.97 13.81 -9.88
CA LEU A 50 -0.25 13.56 -11.13
C LEU A 50 1.23 13.89 -10.91
N VAL A 51 2.07 12.87 -10.96
CA VAL A 51 3.53 12.97 -10.86
C VAL A 51 4.11 12.89 -12.27
N VAL A 52 4.76 13.98 -12.68
CA VAL A 52 5.27 14.15 -14.04
C VAL A 52 6.80 14.15 -14.02
N ILE A 53 7.40 13.19 -14.74
CA ILE A 53 8.84 13.14 -14.95
C ILE A 53 9.12 13.27 -16.44
N GLU A 54 9.20 14.53 -16.89
CA GLU A 54 9.34 14.90 -18.31
C GLU A 54 10.57 14.26 -18.95
N GLU A 55 11.70 14.28 -18.26
CA GLU A 55 12.97 13.69 -18.72
C GLU A 55 12.85 12.18 -18.98
N ALA A 56 12.06 11.48 -18.16
CA ALA A 56 11.77 10.06 -18.35
C ALA A 56 10.60 9.84 -19.35
N GLN A 57 9.89 10.91 -19.74
CA GLN A 57 8.56 10.85 -20.39
C GLN A 57 7.64 9.85 -19.69
N ARG A 58 7.61 9.92 -18.35
CA ARG A 58 6.84 9.01 -17.53
C ARG A 58 5.93 9.79 -16.60
N TYR A 59 4.67 9.34 -16.57
CA TYR A 59 3.60 10.00 -15.83
C TYR A 59 2.90 8.95 -14.97
N TYR A 60 2.64 9.30 -13.70
CA TYR A 60 1.91 8.45 -12.78
C TYR A 60 0.83 9.24 -12.07
N ILE A 61 -0.29 8.60 -11.76
CA ILE A 61 -1.22 9.10 -10.77
C ILE A 61 -1.00 8.32 -9.47
N LEU A 62 -0.45 8.99 -8.46
CA LEU A 62 -0.25 8.40 -7.14
C LEU A 62 -1.43 8.77 -6.24
N THR A 63 -2.16 7.77 -5.76
CA THR A 63 -3.41 7.97 -5.00
C THR A 63 -3.47 7.10 -3.74
N GLN A 64 -4.31 7.47 -2.79
CA GLN A 64 -4.59 6.63 -1.62
C GLN A 64 -5.39 5.37 -2.03
N GLY A 65 -5.36 4.33 -1.19
CA GLY A 65 -6.29 3.21 -1.31
C GLY A 65 -7.72 3.72 -1.14
N PRO A 66 -8.63 3.49 -2.11
CA PRO A 66 -10.00 4.02 -2.06
C PRO A 66 -10.68 3.74 -0.71
N LEU A 67 -11.45 4.73 -0.25
CA LEU A 67 -12.41 4.56 0.83
C LEU A 67 -13.71 3.99 0.25
N PRO A 68 -14.59 3.38 1.06
CA PRO A 68 -15.89 2.92 0.56
C PRO A 68 -16.67 4.00 -0.20
N THR A 69 -16.62 5.25 0.29
CA THR A 69 -17.28 6.41 -0.32
C THR A 69 -16.53 7.04 -1.50
N THR A 70 -15.34 6.53 -1.83
CA THR A 70 -14.51 7.07 -2.92
C THR A 70 -14.15 6.05 -3.99
N CYS A 71 -14.74 4.84 -3.97
CA CYS A 71 -14.56 3.86 -5.04
C CYS A 71 -15.12 4.36 -6.38
N CYS A 72 -16.31 4.98 -6.37
CA CYS A 72 -16.91 5.59 -7.56
C CYS A 72 -16.01 6.69 -8.15
N HIS A 73 -15.52 7.60 -7.30
CA HIS A 73 -14.58 8.66 -7.66
C HIS A 73 -13.26 8.11 -8.24
N PHE A 74 -12.77 6.99 -7.72
CA PHE A 74 -11.56 6.33 -8.22
C PHE A 74 -11.75 5.84 -9.65
N TRP A 75 -12.86 5.16 -9.97
CA TRP A 75 -13.12 4.69 -11.33
C TRP A 75 -13.44 5.81 -12.31
N LEU A 76 -14.12 6.86 -11.85
CA LEU A 76 -14.28 8.09 -12.62
C LEU A 76 -12.91 8.69 -13.00
N MET A 77 -11.97 8.75 -12.05
CA MET A 77 -10.61 9.21 -12.32
C MET A 77 -9.90 8.32 -13.35
N VAL A 78 -9.94 6.99 -13.19
CA VAL A 78 -9.34 6.02 -14.13
C VAL A 78 -9.89 6.24 -15.54
N TRP A 79 -11.20 6.44 -15.68
CA TRP A 79 -11.85 6.73 -16.96
C TRP A 79 -11.38 8.06 -17.57
N GLN A 80 -11.48 9.16 -16.82
CA GLN A 80 -11.17 10.51 -17.30
C GLN A 80 -9.70 10.65 -17.69
N GLN A 81 -8.82 9.98 -16.94
CA GLN A 81 -7.38 10.03 -17.16
C GLN A 81 -6.91 9.03 -18.21
N GLN A 82 -7.82 8.28 -18.87
CA GLN A 82 -7.49 7.27 -19.89
C GLN A 82 -6.44 6.25 -19.41
N THR A 83 -6.51 5.91 -18.12
CA THR A 83 -5.58 4.97 -17.50
C THR A 83 -5.80 3.57 -18.06
N LYS A 84 -4.71 2.87 -18.39
CA LYS A 84 -4.74 1.47 -18.81
C LYS A 84 -4.32 0.48 -17.72
N ALA A 85 -3.51 0.92 -16.76
CA ALA A 85 -3.07 0.11 -15.62
C ALA A 85 -3.34 0.76 -14.27
N VAL A 86 -3.87 -0.06 -13.36
CA VAL A 86 -3.91 0.20 -11.92
C VAL A 86 -2.92 -0.74 -11.24
N VAL A 87 -1.99 -0.18 -10.46
CA VAL A 87 -0.98 -0.91 -9.70
C VAL A 87 -1.29 -0.78 -8.21
N MET A 88 -1.79 -1.86 -7.61
CA MET A 88 -2.14 -1.96 -6.18
C MET A 88 -1.02 -2.65 -5.41
N LEU A 89 -0.43 -1.95 -4.43
CA LEU A 89 0.74 -2.43 -3.69
C LEU A 89 0.43 -2.78 -2.23
N ASN A 90 -0.83 -2.98 -1.87
CA ASN A 90 -1.26 -3.34 -0.52
C ASN A 90 -2.35 -4.41 -0.55
N ARG A 91 -2.55 -5.10 0.57
CA ARG A 91 -3.77 -5.90 0.79
C ARG A 91 -4.89 -5.02 1.35
N ILE A 92 -6.14 -5.44 1.16
CA ILE A 92 -7.31 -4.76 1.73
C ILE A 92 -7.19 -4.64 3.24
N VAL A 93 -6.76 -5.71 3.90
CA VAL A 93 -6.48 -5.76 5.33
C VAL A 93 -5.01 -6.07 5.59
N GLU A 94 -4.37 -5.27 6.44
CA GLU A 94 -2.99 -5.50 6.88
C GLU A 94 -2.89 -5.24 8.39
N LYS A 95 -2.34 -6.20 9.14
CA LYS A 95 -2.24 -6.14 10.61
C LYS A 95 -3.60 -5.80 11.25
N ASP A 96 -4.63 -6.52 10.82
CA ASP A 96 -6.02 -6.40 11.30
C ASP A 96 -6.68 -5.03 11.09
N SER A 97 -6.15 -4.22 10.16
CA SER A 97 -6.71 -2.91 9.83
C SER A 97 -7.01 -2.78 8.35
N VAL A 98 -8.17 -2.20 8.02
CA VAL A 98 -8.58 -1.95 6.63
C VAL A 98 -7.75 -0.82 6.01
N LYS A 99 -6.91 -1.18 5.05
CA LYS A 99 -5.99 -0.28 4.33
C LYS A 99 -6.53 0.24 3.02
N CYS A 100 -7.52 -0.43 2.44
CA CYS A 100 -8.16 -0.12 1.17
C CYS A 100 -9.56 -0.75 1.16
N ALA A 101 -10.54 -0.14 0.51
CA ALA A 101 -11.81 -0.80 0.24
C ALA A 101 -11.65 -1.88 -0.85
N GLN A 102 -12.55 -2.86 -0.89
CA GLN A 102 -12.75 -3.71 -2.07
C GLN A 102 -13.39 -2.82 -3.14
N TYR A 103 -12.60 -2.39 -4.12
CA TYR A 103 -13.04 -1.44 -5.16
C TYR A 103 -13.14 -2.07 -6.55
N TRP A 104 -12.79 -3.36 -6.69
CA TRP A 104 -12.95 -4.15 -7.90
C TRP A 104 -13.76 -5.41 -7.57
N PRO A 105 -14.51 -6.00 -8.51
CA PRO A 105 -15.26 -7.23 -8.28
C PRO A 105 -14.35 -8.42 -7.97
N THR A 106 -14.78 -9.28 -7.05
CA THR A 106 -14.18 -10.61 -6.87
C THR A 106 -14.77 -11.61 -7.89
N LYS A 107 -14.25 -12.84 -7.90
CA LYS A 107 -14.82 -13.94 -8.70
C LYS A 107 -16.29 -14.23 -8.37
N GLU A 108 -16.69 -14.05 -7.12
CA GLU A 108 -18.06 -14.30 -6.66
C GLU A 108 -19.00 -13.17 -7.06
N GLU A 109 -18.52 -11.92 -7.03
CA GLU A 109 -19.33 -10.75 -7.40
C GLU A 109 -19.43 -10.59 -8.92
N GLU A 110 -18.36 -10.92 -9.66
CA GLU A 110 -18.11 -10.72 -11.10
C GLU A 110 -18.21 -9.27 -11.60
N VAL A 111 -19.08 -8.46 -11.01
CA VAL A 111 -19.42 -7.09 -11.41
C VAL A 111 -19.66 -6.21 -10.19
N MET A 112 -19.10 -5.00 -10.21
CA MET A 112 -19.45 -3.92 -9.30
C MET A 112 -20.02 -2.73 -10.07
N THR A 113 -21.10 -2.15 -9.57
CA THR A 113 -21.74 -0.96 -10.16
C THR A 113 -21.58 0.24 -9.23
N PHE A 114 -21.10 1.35 -9.78
CA PHE A 114 -20.89 2.63 -9.13
C PHE A 114 -21.82 3.67 -9.74
N SER A 115 -23.10 3.58 -9.37
CA SER A 115 -24.20 4.37 -9.95
C SER A 115 -24.00 5.87 -9.78
N GLU A 116 -23.36 6.32 -8.70
CA GLU A 116 -23.10 7.73 -8.40
C GLU A 116 -22.23 8.41 -9.47
N THR A 117 -21.41 7.63 -10.16
CA THR A 117 -20.54 8.11 -11.25
C THR A 117 -20.89 7.48 -12.60
N GLY A 118 -21.89 6.61 -12.66
CA GLY A 118 -22.33 5.94 -13.89
C GLY A 118 -21.34 4.92 -14.46
N PHE A 119 -20.60 4.21 -13.59
CA PHE A 119 -19.61 3.21 -14.03
C PHE A 119 -19.94 1.80 -13.57
N ARG A 120 -19.59 0.82 -14.39
CA ARG A 120 -19.62 -0.60 -14.06
C ARG A 120 -18.25 -1.20 -14.29
N VAL A 121 -17.78 -2.02 -13.35
CA VAL A 121 -16.51 -2.73 -13.43
C VAL A 121 -16.80 -4.22 -13.41
N ARG A 122 -16.32 -4.94 -14.42
CA ARG A 122 -16.45 -6.40 -14.53
C ARG A 122 -15.09 -7.06 -14.44
N LEU A 123 -14.98 -8.15 -13.71
CA LEU A 123 -13.83 -9.06 -13.75
C LEU A 123 -13.94 -9.91 -15.02
N VAL A 124 -12.96 -9.81 -15.91
CA VAL A 124 -12.89 -10.60 -17.16
C VAL A 124 -12.07 -11.86 -16.93
N SER A 125 -10.90 -11.71 -16.29
CA SER A 125 -10.04 -12.83 -15.94
C SER A 125 -9.09 -12.46 -14.80
N GLU A 126 -8.49 -13.47 -14.18
CA GLU A 126 -7.42 -13.32 -13.20
C GLU A 126 -6.31 -14.35 -13.42
N ASP A 127 -5.07 -13.91 -13.28
CA ASP A 127 -3.87 -14.73 -13.23
C ASP A 127 -3.22 -14.55 -11.86
N ILE A 128 -3.38 -15.57 -11.00
CA ILE A 128 -2.86 -15.57 -9.63
C ILE A 128 -1.46 -16.21 -9.62
N LYS A 129 -0.48 -15.46 -9.12
CA LYS A 129 0.87 -15.94 -8.81
C LYS A 129 1.11 -15.95 -7.30
N SER A 130 2.25 -16.48 -6.87
CA SER A 130 2.59 -16.60 -5.44
C SER A 130 2.66 -15.28 -4.69
N TYR A 131 3.03 -14.17 -5.34
CA TYR A 131 3.19 -12.85 -4.69
C TYR A 131 2.50 -11.67 -5.39
N TYR A 132 1.81 -11.94 -6.50
CA TYR A 132 0.99 -10.95 -7.18
C TYR A 132 -0.16 -11.61 -7.92
N THR A 133 -1.18 -10.82 -8.25
CA THR A 133 -2.29 -11.23 -9.11
C THR A 133 -2.48 -10.18 -10.19
N VAL A 134 -2.71 -10.62 -11.42
CA VAL A 134 -3.12 -9.73 -12.52
C VAL A 134 -4.58 -9.97 -12.81
N HIS A 135 -5.41 -8.96 -12.65
CA HIS A 135 -6.81 -9.01 -13.07
C HIS A 135 -6.96 -8.25 -14.37
N LEU A 136 -7.71 -8.82 -15.31
CA LEU A 136 -8.22 -8.10 -16.46
C LEU A 136 -9.62 -7.60 -16.13
N LEU A 137 -9.80 -6.29 -16.07
CA LEU A 137 -11.06 -5.66 -15.76
C LEU A 137 -11.63 -4.98 -17.00
N GLN A 138 -12.95 -4.97 -17.12
CA GLN A 138 -13.67 -4.14 -18.08
C GLN A 138 -14.36 -3.00 -17.32
N LEU A 139 -13.94 -1.77 -17.58
CA LEU A 139 -14.56 -0.56 -17.07
C LEU A 139 -15.51 0.00 -18.13
N GLU A 140 -16.79 0.06 -17.82
CA GLU A 140 -17.85 0.51 -18.71
C GLU A 140 -18.47 1.81 -18.19
N ASN A 141 -18.62 2.78 -19.08
CA ASN A 141 -19.47 3.94 -18.85
C ASN A 141 -20.92 3.55 -19.20
N ILE A 142 -21.77 3.45 -18.18
CA ILE A 142 -23.14 2.96 -18.32
C ILE A 142 -24.00 3.87 -19.22
N ASN A 143 -23.70 5.18 -19.23
CA ASN A 143 -24.48 6.15 -19.99
C ASN A 143 -24.17 6.09 -21.49
N SER A 144 -22.91 5.84 -21.87
CA SER A 144 -22.50 5.76 -23.28
C SER A 144 -22.41 4.35 -23.83
N GLY A 145 -22.34 3.33 -22.97
CA GLY A 145 -22.02 1.94 -23.33
C GLY A 145 -20.56 1.71 -23.73
N GLU A 146 -19.71 2.74 -23.73
CA GLU A 146 -18.28 2.61 -24.03
C GLU A 146 -17.59 1.80 -22.93
N SER A 147 -16.77 0.83 -23.33
CA SER A 147 -16.01 -0.03 -22.42
C SER A 147 -14.53 0.02 -22.71
N ARG A 148 -13.71 -0.04 -21.65
CA ARG A 148 -12.24 -0.06 -21.72
C ARG A 148 -11.69 -1.20 -20.89
N THR A 149 -10.64 -1.82 -21.39
CA THR A 149 -9.90 -2.86 -20.68
C THR A 149 -8.85 -2.21 -19.77
N ILE A 150 -8.88 -2.59 -18.50
CA ILE A 150 -7.96 -2.10 -17.46
C ILE A 150 -7.19 -3.30 -16.89
N PHE A 151 -5.86 -3.22 -16.92
CA PHE A 151 -5.02 -4.16 -16.20
C PHE A 151 -4.92 -3.74 -14.72
N HIS A 152 -5.30 -4.62 -13.81
CA HIS A 152 -5.16 -4.41 -12.38
C HIS A 152 -4.08 -5.34 -11.81
N PHE A 153 -2.91 -4.77 -11.57
CA PHE A 153 -1.74 -5.46 -11.04
C PHE A 153 -1.71 -5.34 -9.51
N HIS A 154 -1.92 -6.45 -8.81
CA HIS A 154 -2.00 -6.47 -7.36
C HIS A 154 -0.81 -7.20 -6.75
N TYR A 155 0.15 -6.47 -6.15
CA TYR A 155 1.25 -7.07 -5.40
C TYR A 155 0.77 -7.44 -3.99
N THR A 156 0.70 -8.72 -3.67
CA THR A 156 -0.02 -9.23 -2.49
C THR A 156 0.85 -9.45 -1.26
N THR A 157 2.18 -9.58 -1.41
CA THR A 157 3.08 -9.94 -0.29
C THR A 157 3.93 -8.77 0.23
N TRP A 158 3.72 -7.53 -0.23
CA TRP A 158 4.50 -6.39 0.26
C TRP A 158 4.03 -5.96 1.65
N PRO A 159 4.85 -6.09 2.72
CA PRO A 159 4.44 -5.72 4.07
C PRO A 159 4.34 -4.19 4.27
N ASP A 160 3.36 -3.74 5.05
CA ASP A 160 3.20 -2.32 5.40
C ASP A 160 4.42 -1.80 6.17
N PHE A 161 4.94 -0.64 5.75
CA PHE A 161 6.21 -0.03 6.20
C PHE A 161 7.49 -0.86 5.99
N GLY A 162 7.38 -2.05 5.40
CA GLY A 162 8.52 -2.87 5.04
C GLY A 162 8.92 -2.71 3.57
N VAL A 163 9.68 -3.69 3.11
CA VAL A 163 10.18 -3.83 1.73
C VAL A 163 9.90 -5.25 1.25
N PRO A 164 9.84 -5.48 -0.07
CA PRO A 164 9.80 -6.83 -0.62
C PRO A 164 11.01 -7.66 -0.14
N GLU A 165 10.84 -8.97 -0.02
CA GLU A 165 11.89 -9.87 0.48
C GLU A 165 13.16 -9.84 -0.39
N SER A 166 12.98 -9.66 -1.71
CA SER A 166 14.09 -9.52 -2.64
C SER A 166 13.79 -8.50 -3.74
N PRO A 167 14.82 -7.84 -4.31
CA PRO A 167 14.65 -7.05 -5.53
C PRO A 167 14.12 -7.88 -6.72
N ALA A 168 14.39 -9.18 -6.77
CA ALA A 168 14.01 -10.04 -7.88
C ALA A 168 12.47 -10.14 -8.05
N SER A 169 11.72 -10.37 -6.95
CA SER A 169 10.25 -10.44 -7.03
C SER A 169 9.65 -9.07 -7.39
N PHE A 170 10.19 -7.99 -6.84
CA PHE A 170 9.77 -6.63 -7.18
C PHE A 170 10.03 -6.30 -8.66
N LEU A 171 11.24 -6.60 -9.15
CA LEU A 171 11.61 -6.32 -10.55
C LEU A 171 10.80 -7.18 -11.49
N ASN A 172 10.64 -8.47 -11.23
CA ASN A 172 9.79 -9.33 -12.07
C ASN A 172 8.35 -8.78 -12.17
N PHE A 173 7.76 -8.34 -11.05
CA PHE A 173 6.47 -7.66 -11.08
C PHE A 173 6.49 -6.35 -11.88
N LEU A 174 7.48 -5.47 -11.67
CA LEU A 174 7.62 -4.22 -12.41
C LEU A 174 7.71 -4.47 -13.92
N PHE A 175 8.51 -5.45 -14.34
CA PHE A 175 8.65 -5.82 -15.73
C PHE A 175 7.35 -6.40 -16.29
N LYS A 176 6.57 -7.18 -15.52
CA LYS A 176 5.21 -7.59 -15.92
C LYS A 176 4.29 -6.41 -16.19
N VAL A 177 4.35 -5.35 -15.37
CA VAL A 177 3.61 -4.11 -15.63
C VAL A 177 4.09 -3.43 -16.91
N ARG A 178 5.41 -3.33 -17.14
CA ARG A 178 6.00 -2.74 -18.34
C ARG A 178 5.64 -3.50 -19.62
N GLU A 179 5.75 -4.83 -19.60
CA GLU A 179 5.45 -5.72 -20.73
C GLU A 179 4.01 -5.63 -21.20
N SER A 180 3.07 -5.20 -20.34
CA SER A 180 1.69 -4.97 -20.73
C SER A 180 1.49 -3.75 -21.67
N GLY A 181 2.53 -2.94 -21.87
CA GLY A 181 2.46 -1.66 -22.60
C GLY A 181 1.75 -0.55 -21.82
N SER A 182 1.21 -0.82 -20.63
CA SER A 182 0.32 0.11 -19.92
C SER A 182 1.03 1.33 -19.30
N LEU A 183 2.36 1.35 -19.27
CA LEU A 183 3.14 2.52 -18.81
C LEU A 183 3.55 3.46 -19.95
N SER A 184 3.25 3.09 -21.19
CA SER A 184 3.71 3.75 -22.40
C SER A 184 2.95 5.07 -22.66
N PRO A 185 3.57 6.09 -23.31
CA PRO A 185 2.98 7.42 -23.44
C PRO A 185 1.77 7.51 -24.37
N GLU A 186 1.41 6.46 -25.13
CA GLU A 186 0.16 6.40 -25.90
C GLU A 186 -1.09 6.23 -25.02
N HIS A 187 -0.90 5.99 -23.73
CA HIS A 187 -1.98 5.85 -22.76
C HIS A 187 -1.90 6.94 -21.70
N GLY A 188 -3.02 7.13 -21.01
CA GLY A 188 -3.03 7.96 -19.82
C GLY A 188 -2.13 7.43 -18.71
N PRO A 189 -1.79 8.27 -17.71
CA PRO A 189 -0.90 7.89 -16.62
C PRO A 189 -1.40 6.64 -15.89
N ALA A 190 -0.48 5.73 -15.57
CA ALA A 190 -0.79 4.58 -14.73
C ALA A 190 -1.17 5.04 -13.31
N VAL A 191 -2.22 4.47 -12.75
CA VAL A 191 -2.64 4.75 -11.37
C VAL A 191 -1.90 3.80 -10.45
N VAL A 192 -1.09 4.31 -9.53
CA VAL A 192 -0.33 3.51 -8.57
C VAL A 192 -0.78 3.87 -7.15
N HIS A 193 -1.18 2.88 -6.38
CA HIS A 193 -1.63 3.11 -5.01
C HIS A 193 -1.11 2.05 -4.03
N CYS A 194 -1.12 2.43 -2.77
CA CYS A 194 -1.05 1.50 -1.65
C CYS A 194 -2.15 1.91 -0.67
N SER A 195 -1.90 1.96 0.64
CA SER A 195 -2.87 2.55 1.56
C SER A 195 -2.89 4.07 1.50
N ALA A 196 -1.74 4.73 1.69
CA ALA A 196 -1.62 6.19 1.65
C ALA A 196 -1.19 6.76 0.29
N GLY A 197 -0.69 5.89 -0.61
CA GLY A 197 -0.21 6.31 -1.92
C GLY A 197 1.12 7.04 -1.92
N ILE A 198 1.99 6.79 -0.93
CA ILE A 198 3.28 7.51 -0.80
C ILE A 198 4.48 6.60 -0.52
N GLY A 199 4.38 5.60 0.37
CA GLY A 199 5.50 4.71 0.70
C GLY A 199 5.84 3.75 -0.44
N ARG A 200 5.07 2.67 -0.55
CA ARG A 200 5.25 1.60 -1.56
C ARG A 200 5.09 2.15 -2.99
N SER A 201 4.09 3.01 -3.20
CA SER A 201 3.86 3.69 -4.47
C SER A 201 5.05 4.58 -4.87
N GLY A 202 5.64 5.30 -3.93
CA GLY A 202 6.85 6.09 -4.17
C GLY A 202 8.05 5.21 -4.55
N THR A 203 8.24 4.06 -3.88
CA THR A 203 9.28 3.09 -4.24
C THR A 203 9.06 2.54 -5.64
N PHE A 204 7.85 2.10 -5.98
CA PHE A 204 7.53 1.56 -7.30
C PHE A 204 7.86 2.56 -8.42
N SER A 205 7.28 3.77 -8.33
CA SER A 205 7.46 4.79 -9.35
C SER A 205 8.89 5.34 -9.41
N LEU A 206 9.61 5.43 -8.28
CA LEU A 206 11.02 5.85 -8.28
C LEU A 206 11.90 4.85 -9.01
N VAL A 207 11.77 3.55 -8.69
CA VAL A 207 12.60 2.52 -9.33
C VAL A 207 12.31 2.48 -10.82
N ASP A 208 11.03 2.48 -11.22
CA ASP A 208 10.65 2.52 -12.63
C ASP A 208 11.25 3.75 -13.34
N THR A 209 11.08 4.95 -12.78
CA THR A 209 11.60 6.20 -13.35
C THR A 209 13.12 6.13 -13.53
N CYS A 210 13.86 5.70 -12.51
CA CYS A 210 15.32 5.60 -12.59
C CYS A 210 15.76 4.63 -13.69
N LEU A 211 15.12 3.47 -13.81
CA LEU A 211 15.43 2.51 -14.86
C LEU A 211 15.15 3.08 -16.27
N VAL A 212 14.04 3.81 -16.45
CA VAL A 212 13.73 4.48 -17.73
C VAL A 212 14.77 5.56 -18.07
N LEU A 213 15.22 6.32 -17.07
CA LEU A 213 16.27 7.31 -17.27
C LEU A 213 17.60 6.65 -17.66
N MET A 214 17.93 5.50 -17.07
CA MET A 214 19.12 4.71 -17.44
C MET A 214 19.01 4.08 -18.82
N GLU A 215 17.81 3.74 -19.32
CA GLU A 215 17.60 3.28 -20.70
C GLU A 215 17.80 4.41 -21.72
N LYS A 216 17.45 5.65 -21.34
CA LYS A 216 17.51 6.82 -22.23
C LYS A 216 18.83 7.57 -22.20
N LYS A 217 19.66 7.37 -21.17
CA LYS A 217 20.89 8.12 -20.89
C LYS A 217 21.99 7.18 -20.43
N ASP A 218 23.17 7.75 -20.16
CA ASP A 218 24.23 7.03 -19.47
C ASP A 218 23.73 6.53 -18.09
N PRO A 219 23.73 5.21 -17.80
CA PRO A 219 23.27 4.67 -16.52
C PRO A 219 23.98 5.27 -15.31
N PHE A 220 25.24 5.68 -15.46
CA PHE A 220 26.03 6.27 -14.37
C PHE A 220 25.65 7.73 -14.04
N SER A 221 24.83 8.38 -14.88
CA SER A 221 24.39 9.76 -14.71
C SER A 221 23.15 9.92 -13.82
N VAL A 222 22.46 8.84 -13.47
CA VAL A 222 21.17 8.89 -12.76
C VAL A 222 21.36 9.04 -11.25
N ASP A 223 21.05 10.23 -10.72
CA ASP A 223 21.00 10.48 -9.28
C ASP A 223 19.60 10.15 -8.71
N ILE A 224 19.49 8.97 -8.09
CA ILE A 224 18.26 8.48 -7.44
C ILE A 224 17.70 9.46 -6.40
N LYS A 225 18.56 10.18 -5.66
CA LYS A 225 18.10 11.17 -4.66
C LYS A 225 17.47 12.37 -5.33
N LYS A 226 18.10 12.86 -6.40
CA LYS A 226 17.57 13.98 -7.19
C LYS A 226 16.22 13.61 -7.80
N VAL A 227 16.11 12.43 -8.40
CA VAL A 227 14.84 11.94 -8.97
C VAL A 227 13.75 11.87 -7.88
N LEU A 228 14.05 11.32 -6.69
CA LEU A 228 13.08 11.28 -5.60
C LEU A 228 12.66 12.68 -5.13
N LEU A 229 13.60 13.63 -5.03
CA LEU A 229 13.29 15.02 -4.67
C LEU A 229 12.41 15.68 -5.74
N ASP A 230 12.69 15.42 -7.01
CA ASP A 230 11.88 15.92 -8.13
C ASP A 230 10.46 15.32 -8.11
N MET A 231 10.30 14.02 -7.87
CA MET A 231 8.98 13.39 -7.70
C MET A 231 8.22 13.95 -6.49
N ARG A 232 8.92 14.24 -5.39
CA ARG A 232 8.33 14.82 -4.17
C ARG A 232 7.82 16.24 -4.35
N LYS A 233 8.15 16.92 -5.45
CA LYS A 233 7.50 18.19 -5.80
C LYS A 233 6.02 18.00 -6.14
N TYR A 234 5.62 16.82 -6.61
CA TYR A 234 4.25 16.53 -7.02
C TYR A 234 3.41 15.88 -5.92
N ARG A 235 4.02 15.07 -5.04
CA ARG A 235 3.32 14.44 -3.93
C ARG A 235 4.21 14.35 -2.71
N MET A 236 3.68 14.77 -1.56
CA MET A 236 4.41 14.73 -0.30
C MET A 236 4.80 13.30 0.11
N GLY A 237 5.90 13.18 0.85
CA GLY A 237 6.20 11.97 1.63
C GLY A 237 6.51 10.70 0.83
N LEU A 238 6.78 10.79 -0.48
CA LEU A 238 7.15 9.60 -1.28
C LEU A 238 8.35 8.89 -0.68
N ILE A 239 8.27 7.57 -0.48
CA ILE A 239 9.22 6.77 0.32
C ILE A 239 9.20 7.18 1.80
N GLN A 240 8.64 6.32 2.63
CA GLN A 240 8.34 6.60 4.03
C GLN A 240 9.47 6.19 4.97
N THR A 241 10.22 5.13 4.67
CA THR A 241 11.27 4.60 5.57
C THR A 241 12.65 4.62 4.92
N PRO A 242 13.74 4.68 5.71
CA PRO A 242 15.10 4.49 5.19
C PRO A 242 15.27 3.17 4.45
N ASP A 243 14.62 2.10 4.93
CA ASP A 243 14.68 0.78 4.30
C ASP A 243 14.04 0.77 2.91
N GLN A 244 12.94 1.49 2.71
CA GLN A 244 12.35 1.67 1.37
C GLN A 244 13.28 2.42 0.42
N LEU A 245 13.99 3.44 0.91
CA LEU A 245 15.00 4.12 0.10
C LEU A 245 16.15 3.18 -0.25
N ARG A 246 16.71 2.47 0.73
CA ARG A 246 17.76 1.47 0.52
C ARG A 246 17.33 0.39 -0.47
N PHE A 247 16.11 -0.10 -0.35
CA PHE A 247 15.54 -1.08 -1.28
C PHE A 247 15.42 -0.50 -2.70
N SER A 248 15.02 0.77 -2.84
CA SER A 248 14.96 1.43 -4.14
C SER A 248 16.33 1.45 -4.83
N TYR A 249 17.41 1.75 -4.09
CA TYR A 249 18.78 1.62 -4.59
C TYR A 249 19.12 0.20 -5.02
N MET A 250 18.81 -0.80 -4.19
CA MET A 250 19.09 -2.20 -4.52
C MET A 250 18.34 -2.64 -5.79
N ALA A 251 17.08 -2.27 -5.93
CA ALA A 251 16.26 -2.60 -7.09
C ALA A 251 16.73 -1.89 -8.37
N VAL A 252 17.14 -0.62 -8.28
CA VAL A 252 17.72 0.10 -9.43
C VAL A 252 19.05 -0.52 -9.85
N ILE A 253 19.95 -0.83 -8.91
CA ILE A 253 21.25 -1.45 -9.21
C ILE A 253 21.06 -2.84 -9.85
N GLU A 254 20.14 -3.64 -9.31
CA GLU A 254 19.84 -4.96 -9.86
C GLU A 254 19.18 -4.84 -11.24
N GLY A 255 18.20 -3.94 -11.39
CA GLY A 255 17.51 -3.69 -12.66
C GLY A 255 18.43 -3.14 -13.75
N ALA A 256 19.43 -2.34 -13.40
CA ALA A 256 20.41 -1.80 -14.33
C ALA A 256 21.20 -2.91 -15.05
N LYS A 257 21.40 -4.08 -14.43
CA LYS A 257 22.07 -5.22 -15.09
C LYS A 257 21.32 -5.70 -16.33
N PHE A 258 19.98 -5.68 -16.30
CA PHE A 258 19.16 -5.98 -17.48
C PHE A 258 19.38 -4.95 -18.59
N ILE A 259 19.36 -3.66 -18.23
CA ILE A 259 19.56 -2.54 -19.16
C ILE A 259 20.95 -2.61 -19.81
N MET A 260 21.97 -3.04 -19.06
CA MET A 260 23.34 -3.20 -19.55
C MET A 260 23.55 -4.46 -20.43
N GLY A 261 22.47 -5.15 -20.83
CA GLY A 261 22.53 -6.21 -21.84
C GLY A 261 22.51 -7.65 -21.30
N ASP A 262 22.39 -7.85 -19.98
CA ASP A 262 22.19 -9.19 -19.42
C ASP A 262 20.70 -9.60 -19.53
N SER A 263 20.29 -10.03 -20.72
CA SER A 263 18.92 -10.50 -20.97
C SER A 263 18.56 -11.77 -20.18
N THR A 264 19.55 -12.52 -19.68
CA THR A 264 19.31 -13.74 -18.89
C THR A 264 18.76 -13.43 -17.50
N ILE A 265 18.97 -12.21 -17.02
CA ILE A 265 18.59 -11.82 -15.65
C ILE A 265 17.07 -11.80 -15.45
N GLN A 266 16.29 -11.54 -16.49
CA GLN A 266 14.83 -11.55 -16.39
C GLN A 266 14.32 -12.97 -16.10
N LYS A 267 14.85 -13.98 -16.80
CA LYS A 267 14.56 -15.38 -16.52
C LYS A 267 14.99 -15.76 -15.10
N ARG A 268 16.16 -15.28 -14.67
CA ARG A 268 16.65 -15.49 -13.31
C ARG A 268 15.75 -14.85 -12.24
N TRP A 269 15.21 -13.65 -12.46
CA TRP A 269 14.27 -13.04 -11.53
C TRP A 269 12.96 -13.82 -11.45
N LYS A 270 12.43 -14.30 -12.57
CA LYS A 270 11.26 -15.19 -12.57
C LYS A 270 11.52 -16.43 -11.71
N GLU A 271 12.64 -17.12 -11.94
CA GLU A 271 13.05 -18.31 -11.18
C GLU A 271 13.23 -18.00 -9.67
N LEU A 272 13.96 -16.94 -9.33
CA LEU A 272 14.22 -16.53 -7.95
C LEU A 272 12.96 -16.04 -7.23
N SER A 273 12.03 -15.43 -7.96
CA SER A 273 10.77 -14.93 -7.41
C SER A 273 9.79 -16.04 -7.07
N LYS A 274 9.98 -17.24 -7.64
CA LYS A 274 9.11 -18.41 -7.44
C LYS A 274 7.64 -18.09 -7.72
N GLU A 275 7.37 -17.32 -8.78
CA GLU A 275 6.02 -16.83 -9.09
C GLU A 275 5.00 -17.96 -9.34
N ASP A 276 5.46 -19.09 -9.89
CA ASP A 276 4.62 -20.24 -10.24
C ASP A 276 4.37 -21.20 -9.06
N GLN A 277 4.88 -20.91 -7.86
CA GLN A 277 4.55 -21.68 -6.67
C GLN A 277 3.13 -21.36 -6.16
N ALA A 278 2.52 -22.32 -5.47
CA ALA A 278 1.24 -22.08 -4.82
C ALA A 278 1.34 -20.91 -3.82
N PRO A 279 0.34 -20.02 -3.75
CA PRO A 279 0.28 -18.99 -2.71
C PRO A 279 0.39 -19.64 -1.33
N SER A 280 1.21 -19.08 -0.44
CA SER A 280 1.37 -19.65 0.91
C SER A 280 0.06 -19.61 1.69
N SER A 281 -0.31 -20.73 2.33
CA SER A 281 -1.62 -20.97 2.97
C SER A 281 -1.92 -20.12 4.21
N GLU A 282 -1.01 -19.27 4.68
CA GLU A 282 -1.29 -18.28 5.73
C GLU A 282 -2.06 -17.04 5.20
N GLN A 283 -2.48 -17.04 3.92
CA GLN A 283 -2.84 -15.82 3.18
C GLN A 283 -4.23 -15.82 2.54
N SER A 284 -5.18 -16.64 3.02
CA SER A 284 -6.57 -16.55 2.55
C SER A 284 -7.15 -15.16 2.85
N PRO A 285 -7.90 -14.54 1.92
CA PRO A 285 -8.69 -13.36 2.25
C PRO A 285 -9.67 -13.72 3.37
N PRO A 286 -9.85 -12.88 4.40
CA PRO A 286 -10.95 -13.10 5.32
C PRO A 286 -12.27 -13.03 4.54
N HIS A 287 -13.15 -14.01 4.76
CA HIS A 287 -14.55 -13.94 4.35
C HIS A 287 -15.17 -12.60 4.77
N PRO A 288 -16.15 -12.07 4.01
CA PRO A 288 -16.76 -10.77 4.30
C PRO A 288 -17.42 -10.84 5.68
N THR A 289 -16.68 -10.36 6.68
CA THR A 289 -17.15 -10.24 8.04
C THR A 289 -17.93 -8.94 8.10
N LYS A 290 -19.15 -8.99 8.66
CA LYS A 290 -20.08 -7.86 8.79
C LYS A 290 -19.35 -6.54 9.02
N ILE A 291 -19.67 -5.56 8.17
CA ILE A 291 -19.13 -4.20 8.16
C ILE A 291 -19.14 -3.68 9.60
N THR A 292 -17.97 -3.68 10.23
CA THR A 292 -17.79 -2.99 11.50
C THR A 292 -17.45 -1.56 11.13
N THR A 293 -18.22 -0.60 11.63
CA THR A 293 -18.05 0.84 11.40
C THR A 293 -16.72 1.31 12.02
N GLU A 294 -15.62 1.14 11.29
CA GLU A 294 -14.33 1.73 11.67
C GLU A 294 -14.22 3.20 11.26
N LYS A 295 -13.59 3.97 12.14
CA LYS A 295 -13.46 5.43 12.05
C LYS A 295 -12.40 5.84 11.04
N TYR A 296 -12.80 6.25 9.84
CA TYR A 296 -11.92 6.97 8.94
C TYR A 296 -11.83 8.44 9.38
N ASN A 297 -10.61 8.95 9.58
CA ASN A 297 -10.38 10.33 9.99
C ASN A 297 -11.06 10.77 11.32
N GLY A 298 -11.33 9.81 12.21
CA GLY A 298 -11.75 10.05 13.59
C GLY A 298 -13.25 10.24 13.87
N ASN A 299 -14.14 10.17 12.87
CA ASN A 299 -15.59 10.32 13.08
C ASN A 299 -16.39 9.08 12.64
N SER A 300 -17.52 8.84 13.33
CA SER A 300 -18.54 7.81 13.05
C SER A 300 -19.61 8.34 12.10
N ILE A 301 -20.08 7.52 11.16
CA ILE A 301 -21.31 7.78 10.38
C ILE A 301 -22.21 6.55 10.56
N GLY A 302 -23.40 6.77 11.14
CA GLY A 302 -24.49 5.81 11.13
C GLY A 302 -25.40 6.10 9.94
N LEU A 303 -25.74 5.07 9.16
CA LEU A 303 -26.90 5.11 8.26
C LEU A 303 -28.13 4.71 9.08
N GLU A 304 -29.09 5.61 9.24
CA GLU A 304 -30.44 5.26 9.67
C GLU A 304 -31.28 4.98 8.43
N ASN A 305 -31.67 3.72 8.24
CA ASN A 305 -32.76 3.35 7.36
C ASN A 305 -34.08 3.66 8.08
N LYS A 306 -34.91 4.49 7.44
CA LYS A 306 -36.32 4.66 7.79
C LYS A 306 -37.08 3.39 7.41
N ASP A 307 -37.71 2.75 8.39
CA ASP A 307 -38.95 2.01 8.15
C ASP A 307 -39.94 2.37 9.25
N GLN A 308 -41.10 2.84 8.81
CA GLN A 308 -42.27 3.21 9.61
C GLN A 308 -43.00 1.96 10.10
N MET A 309 -43.46 1.97 11.35
CA MET A 309 -44.73 1.32 11.70
C MET A 309 -45.38 2.04 12.87
N GLU A 310 -46.59 2.54 12.62
CA GLU A 310 -47.46 3.28 13.54
C GLU A 310 -47.89 2.44 14.75
N LYS A 311 -48.05 3.10 15.91
CA LYS A 311 -49.22 2.89 16.79
C LYS A 311 -49.46 4.10 17.70
N ASN A 312 -50.74 4.48 17.73
CA ASN A 312 -51.36 5.68 18.28
C ASN A 312 -51.45 5.77 19.81
N ASN A 313 -51.64 7.02 20.26
CA ASN A 313 -52.29 7.53 21.48
C ASN A 313 -51.55 7.28 22.82
N THR A 314 -51.39 8.24 23.75
CA THR A 314 -52.37 9.22 24.24
C THR A 314 -51.66 10.32 25.08
N ASP A 315 -52.40 11.39 25.32
CA ASP A 315 -52.18 12.69 25.96
C ASP A 315 -51.33 12.86 27.27
N LEU A 316 -50.63 14.02 27.27
CA LEU A 316 -50.62 15.11 28.26
C LEU A 316 -49.89 15.03 29.64
N SER A 317 -49.04 16.05 29.83
CA SER A 317 -48.49 16.65 31.07
C SER A 317 -47.42 15.81 31.81
N THR A 318 -46.22 16.33 32.14
CA THR A 318 -46.02 17.47 33.04
C THR A 318 -44.54 17.90 33.02
N LYS A 319 -44.29 19.20 32.85
CA LYS A 319 -42.98 19.84 33.08
C LYS A 319 -42.59 19.75 34.56
N VAL A 320 -41.83 18.75 35.00
CA VAL A 320 -40.87 18.82 36.13
C VAL A 320 -39.92 17.62 36.06
N GLN A 321 -38.95 17.57 35.14
CA GLN A 321 -37.90 16.54 35.20
C GLN A 321 -36.60 16.82 34.42
N ASP A 322 -36.29 18.09 34.09
CA ASP A 322 -35.15 18.41 33.20
C ASP A 322 -33.84 18.82 33.91
N ILE A 323 -33.75 18.78 35.25
CA ILE A 323 -32.54 19.28 35.96
C ILE A 323 -31.69 18.14 36.56
N THR A 324 -32.24 16.93 36.69
CA THR A 324 -31.54 15.78 37.29
C THR A 324 -30.81 14.88 36.30
N ASP A 325 -31.23 14.81 35.02
CA ASP A 325 -30.63 13.91 34.03
C ASP A 325 -29.33 14.46 33.39
N GLU A 326 -29.19 15.78 33.21
CA GLU A 326 -27.94 16.38 32.68
C GLU A 326 -26.74 16.16 33.62
N ASN A 327 -26.97 16.13 34.93
CA ASN A 327 -25.91 15.90 35.92
C ASN A 327 -25.44 14.43 35.94
N ILE A 328 -26.32 13.48 35.68
CA ILE A 328 -25.96 12.05 35.59
C ILE A 328 -25.21 11.79 34.28
N GLU A 329 -25.67 12.35 33.16
CA GLU A 329 -24.99 12.21 31.87
C GLU A 329 -23.59 12.83 31.87
N SER A 330 -23.42 14.02 32.47
CA SER A 330 -22.12 14.68 32.55
C SER A 330 -21.12 13.89 33.42
N ALA A 331 -21.59 13.30 34.53
CA ALA A 331 -20.78 12.45 35.40
C ALA A 331 -20.38 11.13 34.71
N VAL A 332 -21.28 10.51 33.94
CA VAL A 332 -21.00 9.30 33.16
C VAL A 332 -20.01 9.59 32.03
N ARG A 333 -20.18 10.71 31.30
CA ARG A 333 -19.21 11.14 30.26
C ARG A 333 -17.82 11.44 30.86
N LYS A 334 -17.75 11.97 32.07
CA LYS A 334 -16.48 12.23 32.78
C LYS A 334 -15.77 10.92 33.15
N ARG A 335 -16.49 9.94 33.72
CA ARG A 335 -15.93 8.60 34.01
C ARG A 335 -15.46 7.87 32.75
N LEU A 336 -16.25 7.88 31.67
CA LEU A 336 -15.86 7.28 30.39
C LEU A 336 -14.60 7.92 29.78
N ARG A 337 -14.36 9.22 30.01
CA ARG A 337 -13.13 9.90 29.58
C ARG A 337 -11.93 9.49 30.44
N GLU A 338 -12.12 9.34 31.74
CA GLU A 338 -11.07 8.90 32.67
C GLU A 338 -10.68 7.43 32.42
N ASP A 339 -11.65 6.54 32.18
CA ASP A 339 -11.42 5.15 31.80
C ASP A 339 -10.70 5.01 30.46
N ARG A 340 -10.99 5.87 29.48
CA ARG A 340 -10.26 5.90 28.21
C ARG A 340 -8.81 6.36 28.40
N LYS A 341 -8.57 7.33 29.28
CA LYS A 341 -7.21 7.79 29.61
C LYS A 341 -6.42 6.70 30.33
N ALA A 342 -7.03 6.03 31.30
CA ALA A 342 -6.42 4.92 32.04
C ALA A 342 -6.08 3.75 31.10
N ASN A 343 -7.00 3.34 30.23
CA ASN A 343 -6.77 2.28 29.24
C ASN A 343 -5.66 2.65 28.23
N THR A 344 -5.61 3.92 27.80
CA THR A 344 -4.56 4.38 26.89
C THR A 344 -3.19 4.40 27.57
N ALA A 345 -3.13 4.83 28.83
CA ALA A 345 -1.90 4.79 29.62
C ALA A 345 -1.41 3.36 29.84
N GLN A 346 -2.32 2.42 30.14
CA GLN A 346 -1.98 1.00 30.32
C GLN A 346 -1.47 0.36 29.02
N LYS A 347 -2.09 0.67 27.87
CA LYS A 347 -1.61 0.21 26.54
C LYS A 347 -0.23 0.80 26.20
N LEU A 348 0.02 2.07 26.51
CA LEU A 348 1.34 2.70 26.34
C LEU A 348 2.40 2.05 27.22
N GLN A 349 2.06 1.68 28.46
CA GLN A 349 2.97 1.00 29.38
C GLN A 349 3.29 -0.43 28.92
N GLN A 350 2.28 -1.18 28.43
CA GLN A 350 2.48 -2.49 27.83
C GLN A 350 3.34 -2.43 26.55
N MET A 351 3.12 -1.42 25.69
CA MET A 351 3.97 -1.21 24.50
C MET A 351 5.42 -0.89 24.87
N LYS A 352 5.65 -0.04 25.88
CA LYS A 352 7.00 0.25 26.39
C LYS A 352 7.69 -1.00 26.96
N GLN A 353 6.95 -1.84 27.70
CA GLN A 353 7.50 -3.11 28.21
C GLN A 353 7.86 -4.07 27.08
N LYS A 354 6.99 -4.24 26.07
CA LYS A 354 7.29 -5.07 24.90
C LYS A 354 8.50 -4.56 24.12
N LEU A 355 8.62 -3.25 23.93
CA LEU A 355 9.79 -2.65 23.26
C LEU A 355 11.08 -2.95 24.03
N ASN A 356 11.07 -2.76 25.36
CA ASN A 356 12.21 -3.07 26.23
C ASN A 356 12.57 -4.57 26.22
N GLU A 357 11.60 -5.48 26.20
CA GLU A 357 11.86 -6.91 26.07
C GLU A 357 12.47 -7.27 24.71
N THR A 358 11.98 -6.65 23.64
CA THR A 358 12.51 -6.86 22.28
C THR A 358 13.95 -6.38 22.19
N GLU A 359 14.25 -5.23 22.80
CA GLU A 359 15.61 -4.69 22.87
C GLU A 359 16.54 -5.56 23.75
N ARG A 360 16.05 -6.11 24.86
CA ARG A 360 16.79 -7.08 25.69
C ARG A 360 17.07 -8.38 24.93
N LYS A 361 16.10 -8.91 24.19
CA LYS A 361 16.28 -10.10 23.33
C LYS A 361 17.31 -9.83 22.23
N ARG A 362 17.27 -8.65 21.60
CA ARG A 362 18.26 -8.22 20.59
C ARG A 362 19.66 -8.08 21.18
N LYS A 363 19.81 -7.46 22.35
CA LYS A 363 21.09 -7.34 23.05
C LYS A 363 21.65 -8.71 23.46
N ARG A 364 20.80 -9.62 23.97
CA ARG A 364 21.18 -11.02 24.22
C ARG A 364 21.64 -11.71 22.94
N TRP A 365 20.88 -11.61 21.84
CA TRP A 365 21.27 -12.23 20.57
C TRP A 365 22.61 -11.70 20.04
N LEU A 366 22.83 -10.38 20.09
CA LEU A 366 24.10 -9.76 19.70
C LEU A 366 25.27 -10.23 20.59
N TYR A 367 25.05 -10.44 21.88
CA TYR A 367 26.04 -10.97 22.82
C TYR A 367 26.38 -12.45 22.53
N TRP A 368 25.37 -13.29 22.27
CA TRP A 368 25.56 -14.73 22.03
C TRP A 368 26.02 -15.07 20.60
N LYS A 369 25.74 -14.20 19.62
CA LYS A 369 26.12 -14.40 18.21
C LYS A 369 27.60 -14.74 18.02
N PRO A 370 28.58 -13.97 18.54
CA PRO A 370 30.00 -14.30 18.38
C PRO A 370 30.41 -15.59 19.11
N ILE A 371 29.75 -15.92 20.23
CA ILE A 371 30.03 -17.13 21.02
C ILE A 371 29.55 -18.37 20.25
N LEU A 372 28.31 -18.35 19.76
CA LEU A 372 27.73 -19.44 18.97
C LEU A 372 28.49 -19.67 17.66
N THR A 373 28.94 -18.60 16.99
CA THR A 373 29.78 -18.76 15.79
C THR A 373 31.13 -19.40 16.12
N LYS A 374 31.76 -19.06 17.24
CA LYS A 374 33.05 -19.66 17.64
C LYS A 374 32.89 -21.14 18.02
N ILE A 375 31.82 -21.50 18.72
CA ILE A 375 31.51 -22.90 19.05
C ILE A 375 31.28 -23.71 17.76
N GLY A 376 30.51 -23.16 16.81
CA GLY A 376 30.25 -23.81 15.52
C GLY A 376 31.51 -24.02 14.66
N PHE A 377 32.43 -23.06 14.64
CA PHE A 377 33.74 -23.24 13.98
C PHE A 377 34.60 -24.29 14.70
N GLY A 378 34.60 -24.30 16.03
CA GLY A 378 35.36 -25.28 16.82
C GLY A 378 34.89 -26.72 16.60
N THR A 379 33.57 -26.95 16.54
CA THR A 379 33.03 -28.28 16.23
C THR A 379 33.35 -28.72 14.80
N LEU A 380 33.34 -27.81 13.82
CA LEU A 380 33.71 -28.13 12.44
C LEU A 380 35.17 -28.58 12.32
N ILE A 381 36.09 -27.90 13.04
CA ILE A 381 37.51 -28.26 13.07
C ILE A 381 37.71 -29.61 13.76
N LEU A 382 37.03 -29.87 14.87
CA LEU A 382 37.14 -31.16 15.58
C LEU A 382 36.61 -32.33 14.75
N VAL A 383 35.49 -32.15 14.06
CA VAL A 383 34.95 -33.16 13.15
C VAL A 383 35.90 -33.40 11.98
N GLY A 384 36.42 -32.33 11.36
CA GLY A 384 37.42 -32.44 10.29
C GLY A 384 38.69 -33.16 10.75
N ALA A 385 39.23 -32.80 11.92
CA ALA A 385 40.41 -33.45 12.49
C ALA A 385 40.15 -34.93 12.83
N PHE A 386 38.97 -35.26 13.36
CA PHE A 386 38.58 -36.65 13.63
C PHE A 386 38.43 -37.46 12.35
N SER A 387 37.85 -36.89 11.29
CA SER A 387 37.78 -37.52 9.97
C SER A 387 39.16 -37.75 9.36
N CYS A 388 40.07 -36.76 9.44
CA CYS A 388 41.45 -36.92 8.99
C CYS A 388 42.22 -37.97 9.81
N TRP A 389 42.04 -38.00 11.13
CA TRP A 389 42.65 -39.01 12.01
C TRP A 389 42.15 -40.43 11.67
N LYS A 390 40.85 -40.58 11.42
CA LYS A 390 40.24 -41.85 10.97
C LYS A 390 40.83 -42.34 9.65
N ILE A 391 40.99 -41.46 8.67
CA ILE A 391 41.56 -41.80 7.36
C ILE A 391 43.04 -42.21 7.50
N TYR A 392 43.83 -41.41 8.23
CA TYR A 392 45.26 -41.68 8.45
C TYR A 392 45.53 -43.03 9.12
N PHE A 393 44.72 -43.42 10.10
CA PHE A 393 44.87 -44.72 10.78
C PHE A 393 44.25 -45.90 10.03
N GLN A 394 43.32 -45.67 9.09
CA GLN A 394 42.82 -46.73 8.19
C GLN A 394 43.82 -47.06 7.08
N GLU A 395 44.63 -46.10 6.61
CA GLU A 395 45.68 -46.36 5.62
C GLU A 395 46.92 -47.05 6.21
N HIS A 396 47.15 -46.92 7.51
CA HIS A 396 48.30 -47.54 8.20
C HIS A 396 48.02 -48.92 8.84
N SER A 397 46.80 -49.48 8.67
CA SER A 397 46.45 -50.81 9.17
C SER A 397 46.28 -51.87 8.08
N LEU A 398 46.82 -51.63 6.88
CA LEU A 398 46.81 -52.54 5.73
C LEU A 398 48.23 -52.98 5.36
#